data_AF-A0A099M2U8-F1
#
_entry.id   AF-A0A099M2U8-F1
#
_cell.length_a   1.000
_cell.length_b   1.000
_cell.length_c   1.000
_cell.angle_alpha   90.00
_cell.angle_beta   90.00
_cell.angle_gamma   90.00
#
_symmetry.space_group_name_H-M   'P 1'
#
loop_
_entity.id
_entity.type
_entity.pdbx_description
1 polymer ?
#
loop_
_entity_poly.entity_id
_entity_poly.type
_entity_poly.pdbx_seq_one_letter_code
_entity_poly.pdbx_strand_id
1 'polypeptide(L)' 'MKKPVKKTAKKMRKADFEVRFATMVGEYNSAKEVLDALPEGSPDYAKQKKKCDSLFAAAERFINTNQ' A
#
# COMPACT_ATOMS: atom_id res chain seq x y z
N MET A 1 7.93 -19.96 31.27
CA MET A 1 7.69 -20.45 29.90
C MET A 1 6.83 -19.44 29.15
N LYS A 2 7.35 -18.76 28.12
CA LYS A 2 6.58 -17.78 27.33
C LYS A 2 5.67 -18.55 26.36
N LYS A 3 4.35 -18.46 26.55
CA LYS A 3 3.36 -19.08 25.65
C LYS A 3 3.52 -18.50 24.24
N PRO A 4 3.59 -19.32 23.17
CA PRO A 4 3.59 -18.79 21.82
C PRO A 4 2.20 -18.22 21.53
N VAL A 5 2.12 -16.90 21.34
CA VAL A 5 0.92 -16.24 20.82
C VAL A 5 0.78 -16.72 19.37
N LYS A 6 0.04 -17.81 19.16
CA LYS A 6 -0.40 -18.24 17.84
C LYS A 6 -1.24 -17.11 17.29
N LYS A 7 -0.64 -16.22 16.49
CA LYS A 7 -1.38 -15.33 15.61
C LYS A 7 -2.10 -16.26 14.62
N THR A 8 -3.33 -16.64 14.94
CA THR A 8 -4.25 -17.20 13.96
C THR A 8 -4.46 -16.09 12.94
N ALA A 9 -3.59 -16.07 11.92
CA ALA A 9 -3.77 -15.27 10.74
C ALA A 9 -5.06 -15.75 10.09
N LYS A 10 -6.18 -15.14 10.51
CA LYS A 10 -7.49 -15.37 9.94
C LYS A 10 -7.33 -15.02 8.46
N LYS A 11 -7.26 -16.03 7.59
CA LYS A 11 -7.16 -15.84 6.14
C LYS A 11 -8.21 -14.82 5.75
N MET A 12 -7.77 -13.69 5.19
CA MET A 12 -8.68 -12.62 4.82
C MET A 12 -9.67 -13.17 3.79
N ARG A 13 -10.96 -12.87 3.93
CA ARG A 13 -11.94 -13.28 2.92
C ARG A 13 -11.66 -12.51 1.63
N LYS A 14 -11.90 -13.12 0.47
CA LYS A 14 -11.65 -12.48 -0.83
C LYS A 14 -12.35 -11.13 -1.00
N ALA A 15 -13.58 -11.00 -0.48
CA ALA A 15 -14.30 -9.73 -0.48
C ALA A 15 -13.57 -8.62 0.31
N ASP A 16 -13.02 -8.96 1.49
CA ASP A 16 -12.22 -8.02 2.28
C ASP A 16 -10.89 -7.68 1.59
N PHE A 17 -10.31 -8.63 0.85
CA PHE A 17 -9.11 -8.40 0.05
C PHE A 17 -9.36 -7.39 -1.07
N GLU A 18 -10.40 -7.57 -1.88
CA GLU A 18 -10.71 -6.67 -2.99
C GLU A 18 -11.02 -5.25 -2.52
N VAL A 19 -11.81 -5.09 -1.46
CA VAL A 19 -12.11 -3.78 -0.88
C VAL A 19 -10.83 -3.08 -0.44
N ARG A 20 -9.98 -3.77 0.31
CA ARG A 20 -8.75 -3.20 0.86
C ARG A 20 -7.71 -2.93 -0.23
N PHE A 21 -7.63 -3.80 -1.24
CA PHE A 21 -6.80 -3.60 -2.41
C PHE A 21 -7.26 -2.38 -3.22
N ALA A 22 -8.57 -2.25 -3.46
CA ALA A 22 -9.14 -1.08 -4.13
C ALA A 22 -8.83 0.22 -3.36
N THR A 23 -8.88 0.20 -2.02
CA THR A 23 -8.44 1.34 -1.20
C THR A 23 -6.96 1.65 -1.41
N MET A 24 -6.06 0.65 -1.37
CA MET A 24 -4.62 0.86 -1.55
C MET A 24 -4.28 1.41 -2.94
N VAL A 25 -4.92 0.89 -3.98
CA VAL A 25 -4.76 1.38 -5.36
C VAL A 25 -5.33 2.79 -5.51
N GLY A 26 -6.47 3.09 -4.87
CA GLY A 26 -7.05 4.42 -4.82
C GLY A 26 -6.10 5.44 -4.18
N GLU A 27 -5.52 5.11 -3.03
CA GLU A 27 -4.54 5.95 -2.34
C GLU A 27 -3.29 6.21 -3.20
N TYR A 28 -2.80 5.18 -3.90
CA TYR A 28 -1.70 5.32 -4.85
C TYR A 28 -2.05 6.27 -6.00
N ASN A 29 -3.23 6.10 -6.62
CA ASN A 29 -3.66 6.94 -7.73
C ASN A 29 -3.78 8.40 -7.30
N SER A 30 -4.42 8.68 -6.16
CA SER A 30 -4.50 10.05 -5.63
C SER A 30 -3.12 10.63 -5.30
N ALA A 31 -2.21 9.82 -4.74
CA ALA A 31 -0.85 10.27 -4.49
C ALA A 31 -0.07 10.54 -5.79
N LYS A 32 -0.35 9.78 -6.85
CA LYS A 32 0.23 9.94 -8.17
C LYS A 32 -0.29 11.18 -8.89
N GLU A 33 -1.58 11.49 -8.81
CA GLU A 33 -2.12 12.75 -9.34
C GLU A 33 -1.44 13.97 -8.72
N VAL A 34 -1.17 13.93 -7.41
CA VAL A 34 -0.40 14.97 -6.72
C VAL A 34 1.06 15.01 -7.20
N LEU A 35 1.65 13.84 -7.47
CA LEU A 35 3.01 13.75 -8.01
C LEU A 35 3.11 14.37 -9.41
N ASP A 36 2.15 14.08 -10.28
CA ASP A 36 2.09 14.60 -11.65
C ASP A 36 1.78 16.11 -11.67
N ALA A 37 1.08 16.62 -10.67
CA ALA A 37 0.85 18.06 -10.50
C ALA A 37 2.07 18.81 -9.92
N LEU A 38 3.04 18.10 -9.33
CA LEU A 38 4.24 18.71 -8.76
C LEU A 38 5.36 18.83 -9.82
N PRO A 39 6.13 19.92 -9.81
CA PRO A 39 7.24 20.09 -10.75
C PRO A 39 8.36 19.08 -10.46
N GLU A 40 8.72 18.31 -11.49
CA GLU A 40 9.83 17.36 -11.46
C GLU A 40 11.13 18.07 -11.04
N GLY A 41 11.81 17.52 -10.04
CA GLY A 41 13.04 18.10 -9.48
C GLY A 41 12.83 18.96 -8.22
N SER A 42 11.59 19.24 -7.83
CA SER A 42 11.32 19.84 -6.52
C SER A 42 11.55 18.86 -5.37
N PRO A 43 11.97 19.32 -4.19
CA PRO A 43 12.10 18.47 -3.01
C PRO A 43 10.76 17.83 -2.60
N ASP A 44 9.63 18.49 -2.90
CA ASP A 44 8.30 17.96 -2.64
C ASP A 44 7.89 16.86 -3.64
N TYR A 45 8.29 16.96 -4.91
CA TYR A 45 8.18 15.85 -5.85
C TYR A 45 8.95 14.62 -5.35
N ALA A 46 10.19 14.79 -4.88
CA ALA A 46 10.98 13.68 -4.35
C ALA A 46 10.33 13.02 -3.11
N LYS A 47 9.73 13.80 -2.20
CA LYS A 47 8.98 13.28 -1.06
C LYS A 47 7.72 12.53 -1.52
N GLN A 48 6.97 13.11 -2.45
CA GLN A 48 5.73 12.52 -2.95
C GLN A 48 6.00 11.25 -3.76
N LYS A 49 7.10 11.21 -4.51
CA LYS A 49 7.55 10.03 -5.24
C LYS A 49 7.86 8.88 -4.29
N LYS A 50 8.61 9.14 -3.21
CA LYS A 50 8.87 8.14 -2.16
C LYS A 50 7.58 7.61 -1.53
N LYS A 51 6.57 8.47 -1.36
CA LYS A 51 5.25 8.08 -0.85
C LYS A 51 4.54 7.15 -1.84
N CYS A 52 4.55 7.47 -3.13
CA CYS A 52 3.99 6.61 -4.18
C CYS A 52 4.71 5.25 -4.23
N ASP A 53 6.04 5.26 -4.22
CA ASP A 53 6.87 4.04 -4.22
C ASP A 53 6.56 3.17 -2.98
N SER A 54 6.33 3.78 -1.82
CA SER A 54 5.96 3.07 -0.58
C SER A 54 4.55 2.46 -0.65
N LEU A 55 3.58 3.20 -1.19
CA LEU A 55 2.20 2.71 -1.39
C LEU A 55 2.17 1.55 -2.38
N PHE A 56 2.94 1.65 -3.46
CA PHE A 56 3.08 0.59 -4.44
C PHE A 56 3.68 -0.68 -3.82
N ALA A 57 4.81 -0.55 -3.11
CA ALA A 57 5.42 -1.68 -2.41
C ALA A 57 4.50 -2.30 -1.36
N ALA A 58 3.65 -1.49 -0.70
CA ALA A 58 2.65 -1.99 0.22
C ALA A 58 1.57 -2.82 -0.50
N ALA A 59 1.09 -2.36 -1.66
CA ALA A 59 0.13 -3.08 -2.49
C ALA A 59 0.71 -4.39 -3.04
N GLU A 60 1.96 -4.39 -3.51
CA GLU A 60 2.65 -5.60 -3.96
C GLU A 60 2.80 -6.63 -2.84
N ARG A 61 3.25 -6.19 -1.65
CA ARG A 61 3.34 -7.06 -0.47
C ARG A 61 1.97 -7.61 -0.09
N PHE A 62 0.93 -6.79 -0.21
CA PHE A 62 -0.44 -7.18 0.08
C PHE A 62 -0.94 -8.27 -0.87
N ILE A 63 -0.67 -8.14 -2.18
CA ILE A 63 -0.96 -9.20 -3.17
C ILE A 63 -0.17 -10.46 -2.80
N ASN A 64 1.16 -10.38 -2.67
CA ASN A 64 2.02 -11.53 -2.41
C ASN A 64 1.69 -12.28 -1.10
N THR A 65 1.12 -11.59 -0.11
CA THR A 65 0.72 -12.21 1.17
C THR A 65 -0.66 -12.89 1.10
N ASN A 66 -1.51 -12.47 0.16
CA ASN A 66 -2.90 -12.95 0.04
C ASN A 66 -3.17 -13.76 -1.23
N GLN A 67 -2.19 -13.88 -2.13
CA GLN A 67 -2.17 -14.78 -3.28
C GLN A 67 -1.84 -16.21 -2.83
#